data_AF-A0A1B6FNL6-F1
#
_entry.id   AF-A0A1B6FNL6-F1
#
_cell.length_a   1.000
_cell.length_b   1.000
_cell.length_c   1.000
_cell.angle_alpha   90.00
_cell.angle_beta   90.00
_cell.angle_gamma   90.00
#
_symmetry.space_group_name_H-M   'P 1'
#
loop_
_entity.id
_entity.type
_entity.pdbx_description
1 polymer ?
#
loop_
_entity_poly.entity_id
_entity_poly.type
_entity_poly.pdbx_seq_one_letter_code
_entity_poly.pdbx_strand_id
1 'polypeptide(L)'
;WKLKELAVVLLLCGLAIAAAKPYKQADKQFLQRQHDLMKLIVNLQPNTFSQEEQTQANSFNFQQHEQNSTNVDAVKQFQYAYEQGYLPRGEVFNYYNPTHLHLAIKLFDLFYFSKDYATFYQAACWARAHVNEKMFVYSTIVAIMNRPETQGMEIPPLSEVLPFLYVNTRAIQQAQNLKQQGQKQAHVQSNNTYCYNHNPEQQHPEEYPYTSQYHHFETEQYANQYQQQYREGQVSYYNEDIQLNQQFAYEQIKNPAWLNSQKYQQEKQQYQNNGENFYYFLQQLLARYNLERYSNNMPSVQPFQFNHYIKYGYNPQLQFANGEAVPARPHNYHINNANPYLLEELEMLDRRIADTVDSHQAQAVDGTPVKLTPEDGVAMLGNLIQNNGNSVNNQYYGAYNGTYGYLDQCRRVISSTVDSKYDNHNAPAAIEVDEAANRDPAFYKCVSRIV
;
A
#
# COMPACT_ATOMS: atom_id res chain seq x y z
N TRP A 1 -41.34 -1.44 -10.23
CA TRP A 1 -40.18 -2.34 -10.06
C TRP A 1 -40.13 -3.45 -11.10
N LYS A 2 -40.57 -3.22 -12.34
CA LYS A 2 -40.65 -4.27 -13.36
C LYS A 2 -40.38 -3.64 -14.73
N LEU A 3 -39.55 -4.30 -15.54
CA LEU A 3 -39.09 -3.94 -16.89
C LEU A 3 -38.03 -2.85 -17.05
N LYS A 4 -38.20 -1.62 -16.52
CA LYS A 4 -37.22 -0.54 -16.80
C LYS A 4 -35.84 -0.78 -16.15
N GLU A 5 -35.80 -1.23 -14.90
CA GLU A 5 -34.55 -1.56 -14.19
C GLU A 5 -33.88 -2.82 -14.78
N LEU A 6 -34.69 -3.79 -15.22
CA LEU A 6 -34.21 -5.04 -15.84
C LEU A 6 -33.59 -4.78 -17.21
N ALA A 7 -34.15 -3.82 -17.97
CA ALA A 7 -33.57 -3.37 -19.23
C ALA A 7 -32.23 -2.64 -19.02
N VAL A 8 -32.09 -1.84 -17.96
CA VAL A 8 -30.83 -1.16 -17.63
C VAL A 8 -29.75 -2.17 -17.22
N VAL A 9 -30.09 -3.16 -16.40
CA VAL A 9 -29.16 -4.24 -16.02
C VAL A 9 -28.73 -5.07 -17.24
N LEU A 10 -29.66 -5.42 -18.14
CA LEU A 10 -29.34 -6.15 -19.37
C LEU A 10 -28.50 -5.32 -20.35
N LEU A 11 -28.72 -4.00 -20.42
CA LEU A 11 -27.88 -3.09 -21.21
C LEU A 11 -26.46 -2.97 -20.64
N LEU A 12 -26.32 -2.91 -19.31
CA LEU A 12 -25.02 -2.90 -18.62
C LEU A 12 -24.27 -4.23 -18.82
N CYS A 13 -24.95 -5.37 -18.74
CA CYS A 13 -24.36 -6.68 -19.04
C CYS A 13 -23.99 -6.83 -20.52
N GLY A 14 -24.82 -6.32 -21.45
CA GLY A 14 -24.55 -6.34 -22.88
C GLY A 14 -23.35 -5.47 -23.28
N LEU A 15 -23.18 -4.30 -22.65
CA LEU A 15 -22.02 -3.42 -22.83
C LEU A 15 -20.73 -4.05 -22.28
N ALA A 16 -20.80 -4.81 -21.17
CA ALA A 16 -19.66 -5.53 -20.64
C ALA A 16 -19.18 -6.66 -21.57
N ILE A 17 -20.08 -7.35 -22.27
CA ILE A 17 -19.74 -8.41 -23.23
C ILE A 17 -19.22 -7.83 -24.55
N ALA A 18 -19.77 -6.70 -25.01
CA ALA A 18 -19.30 -6.01 -26.21
C ALA A 18 -17.94 -5.31 -26.02
N ALA A 19 -17.50 -5.08 -24.78
CA ALA A 19 -16.20 -4.52 -24.42
C ALA A 19 -15.10 -5.56 -24.23
N ALA A 20 -15.32 -6.84 -24.60
CA ALA A 20 -14.26 -7.84 -24.69
C ALA A 20 -13.30 -7.43 -25.81
N LYS A 21 -12.30 -6.62 -25.47
CA LYS A 21 -11.17 -6.31 -26.36
C LYS A 21 -10.61 -7.63 -26.90
N PRO A 22 -10.35 -7.76 -28.21
CA PRO A 22 -9.71 -8.96 -28.73
C PRO A 22 -8.39 -9.16 -27.98
N TYR A 23 -8.21 -10.35 -27.40
CA TYR A 23 -6.94 -10.73 -26.77
C TYR A 23 -5.84 -10.60 -27.82
N LYS A 24 -4.95 -9.61 -27.65
CA LYS A 24 -3.75 -9.51 -28.47
C LYS A 24 -2.88 -10.70 -28.10
N GLN A 25 -2.75 -11.67 -29.00
CA GLN A 25 -1.88 -12.82 -28.78
C GLN A 25 -0.46 -12.30 -28.56
N ALA A 26 0.09 -12.55 -27.37
CA ALA A 26 1.42 -12.11 -27.01
C ALA A 26 2.47 -12.82 -27.89
N ASP A 27 3.47 -12.06 -28.33
CA ASP A 27 4.61 -12.64 -29.05
C ASP A 27 5.53 -13.41 -28.08
N LYS A 28 6.46 -14.19 -28.64
CA LYS A 28 7.39 -15.02 -27.85
C LYS A 28 8.28 -14.19 -26.93
N GLN A 29 8.67 -12.98 -27.36
CA GLN A 29 9.54 -12.11 -26.56
C GLN A 29 8.79 -11.58 -25.34
N PHE A 30 7.56 -11.13 -25.53
CA PHE A 30 6.68 -10.70 -24.45
C PHE A 30 6.45 -11.81 -23.42
N LEU A 31 6.12 -13.03 -23.89
CA LEU A 31 5.89 -14.17 -23.00
C LEU A 31 7.14 -14.57 -22.21
N GLN A 32 8.32 -14.52 -22.84
CA GLN A 32 9.58 -14.78 -22.16
C GLN A 32 9.81 -13.74 -21.05
N ARG A 33 9.67 -12.45 -21.38
CA ARG A 33 9.86 -11.36 -20.41
C ARG A 33 8.86 -11.43 -19.25
N GLN A 34 7.59 -11.71 -19.54
CA GLN A 34 6.56 -11.94 -18.52
C GLN A 34 7.00 -13.04 -17.56
N HIS A 35 7.39 -14.20 -18.10
CA HIS A 35 7.80 -15.34 -17.30
C HIS A 35 9.06 -15.06 -16.46
N ASP A 36 10.05 -14.37 -17.02
CA ASP A 36 11.30 -14.03 -16.34
C ASP A 36 11.05 -13.07 -15.16
N LEU A 37 10.23 -12.04 -15.35
CA LEU A 37 9.88 -11.11 -14.28
C LEU A 37 9.00 -11.75 -13.20
N MET A 38 8.07 -12.64 -13.56
CA MET A 38 7.28 -13.40 -12.59
C MET A 38 8.15 -14.26 -11.69
N LYS A 39 9.15 -14.93 -12.27
CA LYS A 39 10.11 -15.72 -11.49
C LYS A 39 10.86 -14.85 -10.49
N LEU A 40 11.26 -13.63 -10.87
CA LEU A 40 12.02 -12.72 -10.02
C LEU A 40 11.29 -12.31 -8.74
N ILE A 41 9.97 -12.11 -8.81
CA ILE A 41 9.18 -11.57 -7.70
C ILE A 41 8.49 -12.65 -6.87
N VAL A 42 8.44 -13.90 -7.33
CA VAL A 42 7.87 -15.02 -6.56
C VAL A 42 8.97 -15.74 -5.78
N ASN A 43 8.64 -16.26 -4.58
CA ASN A 43 9.58 -16.97 -3.69
C ASN A 43 10.80 -16.11 -3.32
N LEU A 44 10.62 -15.08 -2.51
CA LEU A 44 11.69 -14.11 -2.21
C LEU A 44 12.80 -14.64 -1.28
N GLN A 45 12.74 -15.92 -0.92
CA GLN A 45 13.71 -16.57 -0.05
C GLN A 45 15.07 -16.71 -0.76
N PRO A 46 16.20 -16.44 -0.09
CA PRO A 46 17.54 -16.40 -0.72
C PRO A 46 17.91 -17.67 -1.52
N ASN A 47 17.45 -18.85 -1.09
CA ASN A 47 17.84 -20.15 -1.66
C ASN A 47 16.99 -20.59 -2.87
N THR A 48 16.21 -19.69 -3.47
CA THR A 48 15.27 -20.03 -4.56
C THR A 48 15.68 -19.48 -5.92
N PHE A 49 16.82 -18.81 -5.99
CA PHE A 49 17.43 -18.31 -7.21
C PHE A 49 17.76 -19.44 -8.19
N SER A 50 17.28 -19.34 -9.41
CA SER A 50 17.72 -20.20 -10.52
C SER A 50 19.17 -19.90 -10.91
N GLN A 51 19.85 -20.88 -11.51
CA GLN A 51 21.25 -20.73 -11.92
C GLN A 51 21.47 -19.61 -12.93
N GLU A 52 20.48 -19.36 -13.79
CA GLU A 52 20.49 -18.27 -14.76
C GLU A 52 20.42 -16.90 -14.07
N GLU A 53 19.47 -16.72 -13.15
CA GLU A 53 19.34 -15.47 -12.37
C GLU A 53 20.61 -15.19 -11.55
N GLN A 54 21.24 -16.23 -10.99
CA GLN A 54 22.52 -16.07 -10.27
C GLN A 54 23.63 -15.64 -11.21
N THR A 55 23.69 -16.18 -12.42
CA THR A 55 24.71 -15.79 -13.41
C THR A 55 24.54 -14.33 -13.84
N GLN A 56 23.29 -13.90 -14.04
CA GLN A 56 22.97 -12.49 -14.30
C GLN A 56 23.34 -11.59 -13.12
N ALA A 57 22.97 -11.97 -11.89
CA ALA A 57 23.29 -11.22 -10.68
C ALA A 57 24.81 -11.10 -10.47
N ASN A 58 25.57 -12.20 -10.65
CA ASN A 58 27.02 -12.22 -10.43
C ASN A 58 27.81 -11.47 -11.52
N SER A 59 27.23 -11.32 -12.72
CA SER A 59 27.84 -10.56 -13.82
C SER A 59 27.52 -9.07 -13.79
N PHE A 60 26.63 -8.63 -12.89
CA PHE A 60 26.26 -7.23 -12.76
C PHE A 60 27.45 -6.38 -12.31
N ASN A 61 27.65 -5.25 -12.98
CA ASN A 61 28.71 -4.30 -12.67
C ASN A 61 28.20 -2.86 -12.86
N PHE A 62 28.39 -2.01 -11.84
CA PHE A 62 27.90 -0.63 -11.87
C PHE A 62 28.50 0.20 -13.02
N GLN A 63 29.79 0.05 -13.32
CA GLN A 63 30.42 0.81 -14.42
C GLN A 63 29.84 0.44 -15.79
N GLN A 64 29.55 -0.85 -16.00
CA GLN A 64 28.89 -1.30 -17.23
C GLN A 64 27.43 -0.83 -17.26
N HIS A 65 26.72 -0.89 -16.13
CA HIS A 65 25.34 -0.41 -16.03
C HIS A 65 25.22 1.10 -16.27
N GLU A 66 26.19 1.89 -15.80
CA GLU A 66 26.31 3.32 -16.10
C GLU A 66 26.36 3.58 -17.61
N GLN A 67 27.20 2.83 -18.34
CA GLN A 67 27.31 2.96 -19.81
C GLN A 67 26.01 2.59 -20.52
N ASN A 68 25.21 1.70 -19.93
CA ASN A 68 23.93 1.22 -20.44
C ASN A 68 22.71 1.89 -19.79
N SER A 69 22.90 3.03 -19.11
CA SER A 69 21.82 3.84 -18.54
C SER A 69 21.58 5.12 -19.33
N THR A 70 20.33 5.57 -19.36
CA THR A 70 19.94 6.89 -19.87
C THR A 70 20.25 8.02 -18.89
N ASN A 71 20.44 7.69 -17.61
CA ASN A 71 20.79 8.62 -16.54
C ASN A 71 21.94 8.03 -15.71
N VAL A 72 23.15 8.54 -15.92
CA VAL A 72 24.36 8.08 -15.22
C VAL A 72 24.36 8.50 -13.76
N ASP A 73 23.85 9.69 -13.45
CA ASP A 73 23.82 10.21 -12.09
C ASP A 73 22.91 9.38 -11.19
N ALA A 74 21.79 8.89 -11.72
CA ALA A 74 20.90 7.96 -11.01
C ALA A 74 21.64 6.68 -10.57
N VAL A 75 22.45 6.09 -11.45
CA VAL A 75 23.24 4.89 -11.15
C VAL A 75 24.28 5.18 -10.06
N LYS A 76 25.01 6.30 -10.18
CA LYS A 76 26.01 6.72 -9.18
C LYS A 76 25.39 7.01 -7.83
N GLN A 77 24.22 7.66 -7.80
CA GLN A 77 23.49 7.94 -6.57
C GLN A 77 22.99 6.65 -5.91
N PHE A 78 22.52 5.68 -6.69
CA PHE A 78 22.17 4.36 -6.18
C PHE A 78 23.40 3.66 -5.60
N GLN A 79 24.48 3.57 -6.36
CA GLN A 79 25.71 2.90 -5.93
C GLN A 79 26.25 3.52 -4.64
N TYR A 80 26.35 4.84 -4.58
CA TYR A 80 26.79 5.54 -3.37
C TYR A 80 25.90 5.21 -2.17
N ALA A 81 24.57 5.27 -2.32
CA ALA A 81 23.65 4.94 -1.23
C ALA A 81 23.76 3.47 -0.80
N TYR A 82 23.96 2.55 -1.74
CA TYR A 82 24.17 1.14 -1.45
C TYR A 82 25.47 0.90 -0.66
N GLU A 83 26.56 1.58 -1.03
CA GLU A 83 27.85 1.51 -0.33
C GLU A 83 27.81 2.13 1.07
N GLN A 84 26.98 3.15 1.31
CA GLN A 84 26.78 3.73 2.64
C GLN A 84 25.93 2.84 3.58
N GLY A 85 25.19 1.89 3.02
CA GLY A 85 24.29 1.00 3.76
C GLY A 85 22.84 1.16 3.33
N TYR A 86 22.32 0.16 2.63
CA TYR A 86 20.91 0.02 2.31
C TYR A 86 20.12 -0.63 3.47
N LEU A 87 18.79 -0.59 3.40
CA LEU A 87 17.93 -1.35 4.31
C LEU A 87 18.32 -2.84 4.24
N PRO A 88 18.75 -3.45 5.36
CA PRO A 88 19.15 -4.85 5.36
C PRO A 88 18.01 -5.79 4.96
N ARG A 89 18.40 -6.96 4.46
CA ARG A 89 17.45 -8.04 4.18
C ARG A 89 16.83 -8.56 5.46
N GLY A 90 15.56 -8.94 5.39
CA GLY A 90 14.79 -9.36 6.56
C GLY A 90 14.25 -8.21 7.42
N GLU A 91 14.71 -6.97 7.25
CA GLU A 91 14.13 -5.83 7.98
C GLU A 91 12.77 -5.40 7.40
N VAL A 92 11.95 -4.73 8.21
CA VAL A 92 10.64 -4.24 7.76
C VAL A 92 10.81 -3.02 6.85
N PHE A 93 10.49 -3.20 5.57
CA PHE A 93 10.32 -2.07 4.66
C PHE A 93 8.97 -1.39 4.87
N ASN A 94 9.03 -0.06 4.98
CA ASN A 94 7.88 0.80 5.17
C ASN A 94 7.98 1.99 4.23
N TYR A 95 7.01 2.14 3.33
CA TYR A 95 6.94 3.24 2.38
C TYR A 95 6.83 4.62 3.06
N TYR A 96 6.24 4.69 4.26
CA TYR A 96 6.01 5.94 4.99
C TYR A 96 7.17 6.31 5.92
N ASN A 97 8.22 5.47 5.95
CA ASN A 97 9.52 5.85 6.46
C ASN A 97 10.31 6.55 5.34
N PRO A 98 10.65 7.84 5.50
CA PRO A 98 11.26 8.60 4.40
C PRO A 98 12.64 8.10 3.98
N THR A 99 13.43 7.53 4.89
CA THR A 99 14.71 6.90 4.55
C THR A 99 14.46 5.70 3.65
N HIS A 100 13.52 4.82 4.03
CA HIS A 100 13.18 3.63 3.24
C HIS A 100 12.65 4.01 1.86
N LEU A 101 11.75 5.01 1.80
CA LEU A 101 11.22 5.50 0.53
C LEU A 101 12.32 6.05 -0.37
N HIS A 102 13.24 6.85 0.16
CA HIS A 102 14.33 7.41 -0.62
C HIS A 102 15.25 6.32 -1.21
N LEU A 103 15.52 5.26 -0.44
CA LEU A 103 16.25 4.10 -0.93
C LEU A 103 15.45 3.36 -2.02
N ALA A 104 14.15 3.12 -1.82
CA ALA A 104 13.30 2.49 -2.83
C ALA A 104 13.26 3.30 -4.15
N ILE A 105 13.19 4.63 -4.08
CA ILE A 105 13.22 5.51 -5.26
C ILE A 105 14.55 5.39 -6.01
N LYS A 106 15.69 5.33 -5.31
CA LYS A 106 16.99 5.12 -5.97
C LYS A 106 17.07 3.76 -6.65
N LEU A 107 16.53 2.71 -6.04
CA LEU A 107 16.45 1.39 -6.66
C LEU A 107 15.55 1.42 -7.90
N PHE A 108 14.38 2.07 -7.81
CA PHE A 108 13.53 2.31 -8.95
C PHE A 108 14.25 3.08 -10.06
N ASP A 109 15.00 4.14 -9.74
CA ASP A 109 15.76 4.92 -10.72
C ASP A 109 16.79 4.05 -11.46
N LEU A 110 17.50 3.15 -10.75
CA LEU A 110 18.42 2.19 -11.35
C LEU A 110 17.72 1.32 -12.42
N PHE A 111 16.49 0.89 -12.13
CA PHE A 111 15.67 0.09 -13.04
C PHE A 111 15.09 0.93 -14.18
N TYR A 112 14.49 2.08 -13.87
CA TYR A 112 13.76 2.90 -14.82
C TYR A 112 14.67 3.47 -15.90
N PHE A 113 15.86 3.93 -15.54
CA PHE A 113 16.79 4.55 -16.49
C PHE A 113 17.62 3.55 -17.30
N SER A 114 17.47 2.23 -17.08
CA SER A 114 18.09 1.20 -17.92
C SER A 114 17.65 1.34 -19.39
N LYS A 115 18.60 1.39 -20.34
CA LYS A 115 18.32 1.66 -21.77
C LYS A 115 17.45 0.59 -22.44
N ASP A 116 17.55 -0.65 -22.00
CA ASP A 116 16.83 -1.78 -22.57
C ASP A 116 16.43 -2.80 -21.49
N TYR A 117 15.59 -3.77 -21.90
CA TYR A 117 15.09 -4.81 -21.02
C TYR A 117 16.21 -5.66 -20.42
N ALA A 118 17.26 -5.96 -21.19
CA ALA A 118 18.35 -6.82 -20.72
C ALA A 118 19.12 -6.16 -19.56
N THR A 119 19.40 -4.87 -19.70
CA THR A 119 20.04 -4.05 -18.66
C THR A 119 19.16 -3.94 -17.42
N PHE A 120 17.85 -3.70 -17.60
CA PHE A 120 16.89 -3.70 -16.49
C PHE A 120 16.83 -5.06 -15.78
N TYR A 121 16.72 -6.14 -16.54
CA TYR A 121 16.60 -7.50 -16.00
C TYR A 121 17.85 -7.91 -15.22
N GLN A 122 19.05 -7.61 -15.73
CA GLN A 122 20.30 -7.88 -15.02
C GLN A 122 20.36 -7.12 -13.67
N ALA A 123 19.98 -5.84 -13.66
CA ALA A 123 19.88 -5.06 -12.42
C ALA A 123 18.85 -5.62 -11.45
N ALA A 124 17.69 -6.09 -11.95
CA ALA A 124 16.66 -6.71 -11.14
C ALA A 124 17.15 -8.06 -10.55
N CYS A 125 17.86 -8.89 -11.31
CA CYS A 125 18.51 -10.11 -10.81
C CYS A 125 19.50 -9.80 -9.69
N TRP A 126 20.35 -8.78 -9.87
CA TRP A 126 21.29 -8.34 -8.84
C TRP A 126 20.56 -7.83 -7.59
N ALA A 127 19.58 -6.94 -7.76
CA ALA A 127 18.83 -6.35 -6.65
C ALA A 127 18.05 -7.41 -5.85
N ARG A 128 17.48 -8.42 -6.53
CA ARG A 128 16.79 -9.53 -5.87
C ARG A 128 17.69 -10.26 -4.86
N ALA A 129 19.01 -10.32 -5.09
CA ALA A 129 19.95 -10.99 -4.20
C ALA A 129 20.49 -10.08 -3.08
N HIS A 130 20.56 -8.77 -3.33
CA HIS A 130 21.33 -7.84 -2.51
C HIS A 130 20.48 -6.84 -1.72
N VAL A 131 19.24 -6.59 -2.13
CA VAL A 131 18.36 -5.59 -1.50
C VAL A 131 17.25 -6.28 -0.68
N ASN A 132 16.72 -5.57 0.31
CA ASN A 132 15.54 -5.96 1.08
C ASN A 132 14.40 -6.46 0.18
N GLU A 133 13.78 -7.56 0.58
CA GLU A 133 12.82 -8.33 -0.20
C GLU A 133 11.62 -7.50 -0.65
N LYS A 134 10.98 -6.79 0.29
CA LYS A 134 9.77 -6.01 0.03
C LYS A 134 10.10 -4.73 -0.73
N MET A 135 11.23 -4.08 -0.42
CA MET A 135 11.72 -2.91 -1.17
C MET A 135 12.03 -3.26 -2.64
N PHE A 136 12.64 -4.43 -2.87
CA PHE A 136 12.91 -4.95 -4.21
C PHE A 136 11.61 -5.19 -4.98
N VAL A 137 10.64 -5.88 -4.38
CA VAL A 137 9.33 -6.16 -5.00
C VAL A 137 8.62 -4.85 -5.34
N TYR A 138 8.55 -3.91 -4.40
CA TYR A 138 7.95 -2.60 -4.62
C TYR A 138 8.58 -1.89 -5.82
N SER A 139 9.90 -1.70 -5.81
CA SER A 139 10.61 -0.95 -6.85
C SER A 139 10.53 -1.63 -8.21
N THR A 140 10.53 -2.97 -8.23
CA THR A 140 10.40 -3.77 -9.45
C THR A 140 9.00 -3.65 -10.04
N ILE A 141 7.94 -3.74 -9.22
CA ILE A 141 6.56 -3.59 -9.68
C ILE A 141 6.33 -2.18 -10.23
N VAL A 142 6.79 -1.14 -9.53
CA VAL A 142 6.72 0.24 -10.03
C VAL A 142 7.47 0.38 -11.36
N ALA A 143 8.66 -0.24 -11.50
CA ALA A 143 9.40 -0.24 -12.76
C ALA A 143 8.64 -0.95 -13.89
N ILE A 144 8.05 -2.13 -13.63
CA ILE A 144 7.25 -2.87 -14.61
C ILE A 144 6.06 -2.04 -15.11
N MET A 145 5.37 -1.33 -14.21
CA MET A 145 4.23 -0.50 -14.56
C MET A 145 4.60 0.74 -15.39
N ASN A 146 5.82 1.27 -15.22
CA ASN A 146 6.20 2.56 -15.78
C ASN A 146 7.18 2.47 -16.97
N ARG A 147 7.85 1.33 -17.21
CA ARG A 147 8.77 1.16 -18.35
C ARG A 147 8.02 0.83 -19.65
N PRO A 148 8.38 1.43 -20.80
CA PRO A 148 7.72 1.17 -22.09
C PRO A 148 7.78 -0.31 -22.53
N GLU A 149 8.89 -0.99 -22.26
CA GLU A 149 9.14 -2.37 -22.70
C GLU A 149 8.35 -3.43 -21.93
N THR A 150 7.81 -3.06 -20.78
CA THR A 150 7.04 -3.94 -19.88
C THR A 150 5.56 -3.56 -19.82
N GLN A 151 5.11 -2.61 -20.65
CA GLN A 151 3.71 -2.23 -20.71
C GLN A 151 2.83 -3.41 -21.10
N GLY A 152 1.74 -3.59 -20.36
CA GLY A 152 0.78 -4.67 -20.54
C GLY A 152 1.19 -5.99 -19.90
N MET A 153 2.36 -6.07 -19.25
CA MET A 153 2.72 -7.23 -18.43
C MET A 153 1.82 -7.33 -17.20
N GLU A 154 1.47 -8.57 -16.85
CA GLU A 154 0.67 -8.85 -15.67
C GLU A 154 1.57 -8.93 -14.45
N ILE A 155 1.03 -8.52 -13.31
CA ILE A 155 1.72 -8.50 -12.02
C ILE A 155 0.98 -9.49 -11.11
N PRO A 156 1.69 -10.38 -10.40
CA PRO A 156 1.05 -11.39 -9.59
C PRO A 156 0.38 -10.73 -8.39
N PRO A 157 -0.69 -11.34 -7.85
CA PRO A 157 -1.34 -10.86 -6.62
C PRO A 157 -0.32 -10.62 -5.51
N LEU A 158 -0.31 -9.41 -4.94
CA LEU A 158 0.54 -9.09 -3.79
C LEU A 158 0.25 -10.01 -2.59
N SER A 159 -0.98 -10.49 -2.45
CA SER A 159 -1.35 -11.46 -1.41
C SER A 159 -0.67 -12.82 -1.58
N GLU A 160 -0.24 -13.18 -2.79
CA GLU A 160 0.51 -14.42 -3.05
C GLU A 160 2.02 -14.20 -2.87
N VAL A 161 2.52 -13.02 -3.28
CA VAL A 161 3.95 -12.69 -3.18
C VAL A 161 4.37 -12.30 -1.76
N LEU A 162 3.56 -11.51 -1.07
CA LEU A 162 3.80 -10.94 0.26
C LEU A 162 2.63 -11.26 1.20
N PRO A 163 2.37 -12.54 1.54
CA PRO A 163 1.14 -12.96 2.21
C PRO A 163 0.97 -12.44 3.66
N PHE A 164 2.05 -12.04 4.31
CA PHE A 164 2.11 -11.76 5.75
C PHE A 164 1.16 -10.64 6.23
N LEU A 165 0.82 -9.68 5.37
CA LEU A 165 -0.12 -8.59 5.67
C LEU A 165 -1.56 -8.87 5.16
N TYR A 166 -1.78 -10.01 4.50
CA TYR A 166 -3.08 -10.42 3.97
C TYR A 166 -3.71 -11.59 4.75
N VAL A 167 -2.88 -12.39 5.41
CA VAL A 167 -3.25 -13.62 6.12
C VAL A 167 -3.00 -13.45 7.62
N ASN A 168 -3.94 -13.92 8.44
CA ASN A 168 -3.83 -13.84 9.90
C ASN A 168 -2.57 -14.55 10.41
N THR A 169 -1.88 -13.94 11.39
CA THR A 169 -0.67 -14.45 12.03
C THR A 169 -0.80 -15.92 12.48
N ARG A 170 -1.96 -16.31 13.02
CA ARG A 170 -2.17 -17.70 13.48
C ARG A 170 -2.06 -18.71 12.33
N ALA A 171 -2.63 -18.39 11.17
CA ALA A 171 -2.55 -19.25 10.00
C ALA A 171 -1.13 -19.31 9.45
N ILE A 172 -0.41 -18.18 9.44
CA ILE A 172 1.01 -18.16 9.06
C ILE A 172 1.84 -19.06 9.97
N GLN A 173 1.68 -18.93 11.30
CA GLN A 173 2.39 -19.76 12.27
C GLN A 173 2.06 -21.25 12.13
N GLN A 174 0.79 -21.59 11.91
CA GLN A 174 0.37 -22.96 11.65
C GLN A 174 1.03 -23.52 10.37
N ALA A 175 1.04 -22.75 9.28
CA ALA A 175 1.70 -23.16 8.04
C ALA A 175 3.21 -23.36 8.22
N GLN A 176 3.88 -22.48 8.98
CA GLN A 176 5.29 -22.60 9.32
C GLN A 176 5.57 -23.86 10.16
N ASN A 177 4.74 -24.15 11.16
CA ASN A 177 4.86 -25.36 11.99
C ASN A 177 4.72 -26.65 11.15
N LEU A 178 3.73 -26.71 10.27
CA LEU A 178 3.55 -27.85 9.36
C LEU A 178 4.74 -28.01 8.41
N LYS A 179 5.29 -26.91 7.92
CA LYS A 179 6.51 -26.92 7.10
C LYS A 179 7.71 -27.47 7.87
N GLN A 180 7.90 -27.08 9.13
CA GLN A 180 8.96 -27.60 10.00
C GLN A 180 8.81 -29.10 10.28
N GLN A 181 7.58 -29.62 10.31
CA GLN A 181 7.29 -31.06 10.41
C GLN A 181 7.58 -31.83 9.10
N GLY A 182 8.07 -31.17 8.06
CA GLY A 182 8.43 -31.78 6.78
C GLY A 182 7.27 -31.88 5.79
N GLN A 183 6.10 -31.30 6.08
CA GLN A 183 4.99 -31.27 5.12
C GLN A 183 5.33 -30.35 3.93
N LYS A 184 5.14 -30.87 2.72
CA LYS A 184 5.38 -30.11 1.47
C LYS A 184 4.16 -29.35 1.00
N GLN A 185 2.97 -29.83 1.34
CA GLN A 185 1.68 -29.23 1.04
C GLN A 185 0.79 -29.37 2.26
N ALA A 186 0.07 -28.30 2.60
CA ALA A 186 -0.85 -28.26 3.72
C ALA A 186 -2.00 -27.30 3.38
N HIS A 187 -3.18 -27.58 3.92
CA HIS A 187 -4.30 -26.65 3.93
C HIS A 187 -4.39 -26.04 5.32
N VAL A 188 -4.33 -24.71 5.39
CA VAL A 188 -4.47 -23.96 6.63
C VAL A 188 -5.63 -23.00 6.45
N GLN A 189 -6.59 -23.05 7.37
CA GLN A 189 -7.71 -22.13 7.36
C GLN A 189 -7.25 -20.80 7.99
N SER A 190 -7.34 -19.70 7.25
CA SER A 190 -7.14 -18.36 7.81
C SER A 190 -8.49 -17.72 8.06
N ASN A 191 -8.76 -17.43 9.33
CA ASN A 191 -9.98 -16.75 9.70
C ASN A 191 -9.72 -15.26 9.95
N ASN A 192 -9.79 -14.48 8.87
CA ASN A 192 -9.58 -13.04 8.93
C ASN A 192 -10.80 -12.32 9.55
N THR A 193 -12.02 -12.86 9.42
CA THR A 193 -13.25 -12.07 9.67
C THR A 193 -13.96 -12.43 10.98
N TYR A 194 -13.83 -13.67 11.44
CA TYR A 194 -14.66 -14.24 12.51
C TYR A 194 -14.12 -13.98 13.93
N CYS A 195 -12.91 -13.41 14.06
CA CYS A 195 -12.35 -13.10 15.37
C CYS A 195 -13.17 -12.04 16.14
N TYR A 196 -14.04 -11.29 15.46
CA TYR A 196 -14.92 -10.28 16.05
C TYR A 196 -16.40 -10.68 16.12
N ASN A 197 -16.83 -11.74 15.41
CA ASN A 197 -18.22 -12.20 15.38
C ASN A 197 -18.31 -13.60 15.99
N HIS A 198 -18.33 -13.67 17.32
CA HIS A 198 -18.64 -14.91 18.02
C HIS A 198 -20.16 -15.05 18.10
N ASN A 199 -20.76 -15.90 17.25
CA ASN A 199 -22.13 -16.34 17.43
C ASN A 199 -22.09 -17.72 18.13
N PRO A 200 -22.39 -17.81 19.45
CA PRO A 200 -22.23 -19.04 20.22
C PRO A 200 -23.10 -20.22 19.73
N GLU A 201 -24.08 -19.98 18.85
CA GLU A 201 -25.03 -21.00 18.38
C GLU A 201 -24.59 -21.74 17.09
N GLN A 202 -23.49 -21.35 16.43
CA GLN A 202 -23.04 -21.94 15.16
C GLN A 202 -21.78 -22.82 15.27
N GLN A 203 -21.60 -23.52 16.39
CA GLN A 203 -20.49 -24.48 16.52
C GLN A 203 -20.81 -25.78 15.77
N HIS A 204 -20.12 -26.01 14.65
CA HIS A 204 -19.74 -27.38 14.27
C HIS A 204 -18.44 -27.73 15.01
N PRO A 205 -18.38 -28.86 15.74
CA PRO A 205 -17.18 -29.27 16.45
C PRO A 205 -16.20 -29.87 15.43
N GLU A 206 -15.37 -29.03 14.81
CA GLU A 206 -14.14 -29.53 14.18
C GLU A 206 -13.06 -29.62 15.25
N GLU A 207 -12.83 -30.85 15.70
CA GLU A 207 -11.83 -31.25 16.66
C GLU A 207 -10.42 -31.03 16.06
N TYR A 208 -9.81 -29.87 16.36
CA TYR A 208 -8.42 -29.62 16.00
C TYR A 208 -7.49 -30.41 16.96
N PRO A 209 -6.61 -31.31 16.49
CA PRO A 209 -5.88 -32.24 17.37
C PRO A 209 -4.78 -31.63 18.25
N TYR A 210 -4.61 -30.30 18.26
CA TYR A 210 -3.59 -29.63 19.06
C TYR A 210 -4.07 -28.27 19.58
N THR A 211 -5.10 -28.26 20.42
CA THR A 211 -5.32 -27.14 21.35
C THR A 211 -5.01 -27.63 22.75
N SER A 212 -3.82 -27.27 23.24
CA SER A 212 -3.53 -27.29 24.67
C SER A 212 -4.67 -26.61 25.41
N GLN A 213 -5.26 -27.33 26.37
CA GLN A 213 -6.39 -26.93 27.21
C GLN A 213 -6.13 -25.64 28.02
N TYR A 214 -4.89 -25.12 27.99
CA TYR A 214 -4.47 -23.87 28.62
C TYR A 214 -4.67 -22.61 27.78
N HIS A 215 -4.88 -22.72 26.46
CA HIS A 215 -5.03 -21.51 25.61
C HIS A 215 -6.47 -21.04 25.40
N HIS A 216 -7.48 -21.87 25.65
CA HIS A 216 -8.89 -21.49 25.41
C HIS A 216 -9.40 -20.42 26.40
N PHE A 217 -9.01 -20.52 27.67
CA PHE A 217 -9.56 -19.67 28.73
C PHE A 217 -9.08 -18.21 28.68
N GLU A 218 -7.84 -17.95 28.27
CA GLU A 218 -7.34 -16.57 28.16
C GLU A 218 -7.82 -15.87 26.89
N THR A 219 -7.93 -16.58 25.75
CA THR A 219 -8.43 -15.96 24.50
C THR A 219 -9.90 -15.61 24.55
N GLU A 220 -10.74 -16.41 25.24
CA GLU A 220 -12.17 -16.11 25.32
C GLU A 220 -12.47 -14.93 26.25
N GLN A 221 -11.80 -14.79 27.40
CA GLN A 221 -12.00 -13.62 28.26
C GLN A 221 -11.46 -12.33 27.63
N TYR A 222 -10.28 -12.37 26.99
CA TYR A 222 -9.73 -11.21 26.29
C TYR A 222 -10.55 -10.83 25.06
N ALA A 223 -11.02 -11.82 24.29
CA ALA A 223 -11.89 -11.57 23.15
C ALA A 223 -13.23 -11.00 23.61
N ASN A 224 -13.87 -11.55 24.65
CA ASN A 224 -15.16 -11.06 25.15
C ASN A 224 -15.13 -9.60 25.65
N GLN A 225 -14.04 -9.15 26.27
CA GLN A 225 -13.90 -7.76 26.75
C GLN A 225 -13.74 -6.75 25.60
N TYR A 226 -13.17 -7.15 24.46
CA TYR A 226 -13.10 -6.35 23.24
C TYR A 226 -14.35 -6.51 22.34
N GLN A 227 -14.98 -7.70 22.35
CA GLN A 227 -16.07 -8.09 21.44
C GLN A 227 -17.43 -7.46 21.78
N GLN A 228 -17.76 -7.23 23.06
CA GLN A 228 -19.07 -6.65 23.41
C GLN A 228 -19.18 -5.14 23.09
N GLN A 229 -18.08 -4.47 22.71
CA GLN A 229 -18.04 -3.03 22.42
C GLN A 229 -17.54 -2.65 21.01
N TYR A 230 -16.97 -3.57 20.24
CA TYR A 230 -16.34 -3.25 18.95
C TYR A 230 -17.34 -3.27 17.78
N ARG A 231 -18.17 -2.22 17.69
CA ARG A 231 -19.13 -2.03 16.57
C ARG A 231 -18.46 -2.09 15.20
N GLU A 232 -17.21 -1.63 15.10
CA GLU A 232 -16.44 -1.63 13.86
C GLU A 232 -16.11 -3.05 13.34
N GLY A 233 -16.22 -4.09 14.18
CA GLY A 233 -16.03 -5.48 13.78
C GLY A 233 -17.14 -6.04 12.89
N GLN A 234 -18.31 -5.40 12.84
CA GLN A 234 -19.45 -5.84 12.01
C GLN A 234 -19.14 -5.81 10.51
N VAL A 235 -18.18 -4.97 10.10
CA VAL A 235 -17.74 -4.82 8.70
C VAL A 235 -16.35 -5.44 8.46
N SER A 236 -15.87 -6.32 9.35
CA SER A 236 -14.57 -7.00 9.20
C SER A 236 -14.47 -7.79 7.89
N TYR A 237 -15.57 -8.40 7.43
CA TYR A 237 -15.59 -9.13 6.16
C TYR A 237 -15.26 -8.28 4.94
N TYR A 238 -15.55 -6.97 5.01
CA TYR A 238 -15.18 -6.01 3.97
C TYR A 238 -13.76 -5.50 4.20
N ASN A 239 -13.49 -5.01 5.41
CA ASN A 239 -12.21 -4.40 5.75
C ASN A 239 -11.02 -5.36 5.64
N GLU A 240 -11.23 -6.64 5.95
CA GLU A 240 -10.20 -7.69 5.90
C GLU A 240 -10.24 -8.54 4.63
N ASP A 241 -11.07 -8.16 3.66
CA ASP A 241 -11.07 -8.77 2.34
C ASP A 241 -9.69 -8.58 1.68
N ILE A 242 -9.15 -9.68 1.17
CA ILE A 242 -7.80 -9.71 0.59
C ILE A 242 -7.76 -8.84 -0.66
N GLN A 243 -8.81 -8.87 -1.49
CA GLN A 243 -8.84 -8.18 -2.77
C GLN A 243 -9.02 -6.67 -2.58
N LEU A 244 -9.82 -6.23 -1.61
CA LEU A 244 -9.95 -4.81 -1.25
C LEU A 244 -8.60 -4.21 -0.85
N ASN A 245 -7.89 -4.88 0.06
CA ASN A 245 -6.59 -4.43 0.53
C ASN A 245 -5.55 -4.44 -0.59
N GLN A 246 -5.56 -5.50 -1.43
CA GLN A 246 -4.67 -5.60 -2.57
C GLN A 246 -4.96 -4.53 -3.63
N GLN A 247 -6.23 -4.20 -3.87
CA GLN A 247 -6.62 -3.13 -4.78
C GLN A 247 -6.04 -1.78 -4.33
N PHE A 248 -6.17 -1.46 -3.04
CA PHE A 248 -5.60 -0.23 -2.51
C PHE A 248 -4.08 -0.18 -2.64
N ALA A 249 -3.38 -1.26 -2.30
CA ALA A 249 -1.94 -1.34 -2.48
C ALA A 249 -1.52 -1.15 -3.94
N TYR A 250 -2.24 -1.74 -4.89
CA TYR A 250 -1.96 -1.51 -6.31
C TYR A 250 -2.22 -0.08 -6.75
N GLU A 251 -3.26 0.59 -6.26
CA GLU A 251 -3.50 2.00 -6.62
C GLU A 251 -2.39 2.92 -6.10
N GLN A 252 -1.83 2.65 -4.91
CA GLN A 252 -0.66 3.38 -4.41
C GLN A 252 0.61 3.10 -5.22
N ILE A 253 0.81 1.86 -5.68
CA ILE A 253 1.96 1.47 -6.51
C ILE A 253 1.85 2.00 -7.95
N LYS A 254 0.64 2.02 -8.50
CA LYS A 254 0.34 2.50 -9.85
C LYS A 254 0.52 4.01 -9.96
N ASN A 255 0.12 4.74 -8.91
CA ASN A 255 0.21 6.20 -8.86
C ASN A 255 0.97 6.67 -7.60
N PRO A 256 2.27 6.35 -7.44
CA PRO A 256 3.02 6.78 -6.27
C PRO A 256 3.13 8.30 -6.25
N ALA A 257 2.90 8.93 -5.09
CA ALA A 257 2.94 10.38 -4.96
C ALA A 257 4.30 10.98 -5.39
N TRP A 258 5.40 10.29 -5.07
CA TRP A 258 6.75 10.73 -5.40
C TRP A 258 7.08 10.65 -6.91
N LEU A 259 6.27 9.96 -7.71
CA LEU A 259 6.55 9.80 -9.14
C LEU A 259 6.31 11.14 -9.87
N ASN A 260 7.36 11.64 -10.52
CA ASN A 260 7.35 12.94 -11.19
C ASN A 260 7.46 12.79 -12.71
N SER A 261 6.41 13.21 -13.42
CA SER A 261 6.31 13.13 -14.88
C SER A 261 7.44 13.87 -15.61
N GLN A 262 7.94 14.99 -15.06
CA GLN A 262 9.06 15.75 -15.62
C GLN A 262 10.38 14.99 -15.52
N LYS A 263 10.66 14.38 -14.36
CA LYS A 263 11.88 13.59 -14.14
C LYS A 263 11.93 12.36 -15.03
N TYR A 264 10.79 11.69 -15.17
CA TYR A 264 10.68 10.41 -15.88
C TYR A 264 10.24 10.56 -17.35
N GLN A 265 10.10 11.79 -17.86
CA GLN A 265 9.70 12.09 -19.24
C GLN A 265 8.40 11.37 -19.66
N GLN A 266 7.51 11.16 -18.71
CA GLN A 266 6.25 10.49 -18.98
C GLN A 266 5.28 11.44 -19.69
N GLU A 267 4.49 10.91 -20.61
CA GLU A 267 3.55 11.72 -21.38
C GLU A 267 2.59 12.46 -20.44
N LYS A 268 2.53 13.79 -20.57
CA LYS A 268 1.71 14.66 -19.71
C LYS A 268 0.25 14.20 -19.63
N GLN A 269 -0.29 13.60 -20.70
CA GLN A 269 -1.67 13.10 -20.75
C GLN A 269 -1.95 11.96 -19.78
N GLN A 270 -0.98 11.08 -19.51
CA GLN A 270 -1.17 9.94 -18.60
C GLN A 270 -1.39 10.40 -17.14
N TYR A 271 -0.89 11.59 -16.79
CA TYR A 271 -0.87 12.11 -15.43
C TYR A 271 -1.67 13.40 -15.24
N GLN A 272 -2.32 13.92 -16.29
CA GLN A 272 -3.09 15.17 -16.28
C GLN A 272 -4.19 15.17 -15.21
N ASN A 273 -4.83 14.02 -14.99
CA ASN A 273 -5.96 13.89 -14.06
C ASN A 273 -5.56 13.17 -12.77
N ASN A 274 -4.28 13.14 -12.39
CA ASN A 274 -3.82 12.44 -11.18
C ASN A 274 -4.61 12.82 -9.93
N GLY A 275 -4.73 14.12 -9.65
CA GLY A 275 -5.43 14.60 -8.47
C GLY A 275 -6.92 14.30 -8.49
N GLU A 276 -7.57 14.38 -9.65
CA GLU A 276 -8.97 14.02 -9.81
C GLU A 276 -9.17 12.51 -9.63
N ASN A 277 -8.30 11.68 -10.22
CA ASN A 277 -8.30 10.23 -10.04
C ASN A 277 -8.08 9.83 -8.57
N PHE A 278 -7.16 10.51 -7.88
CA PHE A 278 -6.92 10.32 -6.45
C PHE A 278 -8.17 10.64 -5.63
N TYR A 279 -8.78 11.80 -5.85
CA TYR A 279 -10.03 12.19 -5.19
C TYR A 279 -11.16 11.19 -5.49
N TYR A 280 -11.36 10.85 -6.76
CA TYR A 280 -12.37 9.90 -7.19
C TYR A 280 -12.18 8.53 -6.54
N PHE A 281 -10.95 8.00 -6.51
CA PHE A 281 -10.67 6.72 -5.87
C PHE A 281 -11.01 6.73 -4.37
N LEU A 282 -10.58 7.76 -3.64
CA LEU A 282 -10.87 7.91 -2.21
C LEU A 282 -12.38 8.08 -1.94
N GLN A 283 -13.06 8.89 -2.74
CA GLN A 283 -14.49 9.12 -2.62
C GLN A 283 -15.28 7.84 -2.89
N GLN A 284 -14.93 7.08 -3.92
CA GLN A 284 -15.57 5.80 -4.25
C GLN A 284 -15.30 4.74 -3.17
N LEU A 285 -14.08 4.67 -2.64
CA LEU A 285 -13.72 3.76 -1.55
C LEU A 285 -14.53 4.07 -0.28
N LEU A 286 -14.65 5.35 0.08
CA LEU A 286 -15.45 5.79 1.23
C LEU A 286 -16.95 5.53 1.04
N ALA A 287 -17.49 5.82 -0.15
CA ALA A 287 -18.88 5.54 -0.48
C ALA A 287 -19.18 4.04 -0.35
N ARG A 288 -18.30 3.19 -0.91
CA ARG A 288 -18.42 1.73 -0.83
C ARG A 288 -18.39 1.22 0.61
N TYR A 289 -17.48 1.76 1.43
CA TYR A 289 -17.39 1.42 2.84
C TYR A 289 -18.64 1.85 3.62
N ASN A 290 -19.17 3.06 3.36
CA ASN A 290 -20.40 3.53 3.99
C ASN A 290 -21.62 2.67 3.61
N LEU A 291 -21.68 2.11 2.40
CA LEU A 291 -22.74 1.15 2.03
C LEU A 291 -22.67 -0.15 2.86
N GLU A 292 -21.48 -0.64 3.18
CA GLU A 292 -21.32 -1.79 4.10
C GLU A 292 -21.76 -1.43 5.52
N ARG A 293 -21.39 -0.23 5.99
CA ARG A 293 -21.82 0.28 7.29
C ARG A 293 -23.34 0.35 7.38
N TYR A 294 -24.01 0.93 6.40
CA TYR A 294 -25.47 1.01 6.37
C TYR A 294 -26.14 -0.37 6.36
N SER A 295 -25.59 -1.32 5.61
CA SER A 295 -26.07 -2.71 5.57
C SER A 295 -25.97 -3.40 6.93
N ASN A 296 -25.05 -2.96 7.79
CA ASN A 296 -24.88 -3.44 9.16
C ASN A 296 -25.48 -2.50 10.23
N ASN A 297 -26.40 -1.60 9.85
CA ASN A 297 -27.02 -0.61 10.75
C ASN A 297 -25.99 0.26 11.49
N MET A 298 -24.86 0.55 10.87
CA MET A 298 -23.84 1.48 11.36
C MET A 298 -24.01 2.84 10.69
N PRO A 299 -23.78 3.96 11.41
CA PRO A 299 -23.80 5.29 10.80
C PRO A 299 -22.63 5.45 9.83
N SER A 300 -22.71 6.43 8.93
CA SER A 300 -21.57 6.82 8.09
C SER A 300 -20.36 7.20 8.94
N VAL A 301 -19.18 6.99 8.37
CA VAL A 301 -17.92 7.40 8.99
C VAL A 301 -17.97 8.88 9.31
N GLN A 302 -17.53 9.22 10.51
CA GLN A 302 -17.28 10.61 10.89
C GLN A 302 -15.84 10.97 10.55
N PRO A 303 -15.60 12.15 9.95
CA PRO A 303 -14.28 12.59 9.56
C PRO A 303 -13.32 12.61 10.76
N PHE A 304 -12.03 12.53 10.46
CA PHE A 304 -10.99 12.76 11.46
C PHE A 304 -11.18 14.14 12.11
N GLN A 305 -11.00 14.20 13.43
CA GLN A 305 -11.12 15.42 14.22
C GLN A 305 -9.86 15.59 15.08
N PHE A 306 -9.25 16.76 14.99
CA PHE A 306 -8.19 17.18 15.90
C PHE A 306 -8.73 17.29 17.34
N ASN A 307 -7.85 17.10 18.33
CA ASN A 307 -8.21 17.19 19.76
C ASN A 307 -9.39 16.28 20.17
N HIS A 308 -9.52 15.11 19.53
CA HIS A 308 -10.57 14.15 19.83
C HIS A 308 -10.01 12.75 20.10
N TYR A 309 -10.86 11.90 20.69
CA TYR A 309 -10.55 10.50 20.91
C TYR A 309 -10.84 9.65 19.67
N ILE A 310 -9.91 8.78 19.29
CA ILE A 310 -10.24 7.60 18.49
C ILE A 310 -10.85 6.57 19.44
N LYS A 311 -12.19 6.54 19.49
CA LYS A 311 -12.96 5.66 20.38
C LYS A 311 -12.64 4.17 20.18
N TYR A 312 -12.58 3.72 18.93
CA TYR A 312 -12.37 2.33 18.59
C TYR A 312 -10.89 2.04 18.31
N GLY A 313 -10.30 1.15 19.11
CA GLY A 313 -8.97 0.59 18.86
C GLY A 313 -9.00 -0.38 17.68
N TYR A 314 -7.84 -0.90 17.29
CA TYR A 314 -7.73 -1.90 16.24
C TYR A 314 -6.58 -2.86 16.55
N ASN A 315 -6.84 -4.17 16.50
CA ASN A 315 -5.83 -5.21 16.66
C ASN A 315 -5.69 -5.97 15.34
N PRO A 316 -4.62 -5.73 14.56
CA PRO A 316 -4.51 -6.27 13.21
C PRO A 316 -4.43 -7.79 13.13
N GLN A 317 -3.89 -8.46 14.15
CA GLN A 317 -3.57 -9.90 14.09
C GLN A 317 -2.75 -10.30 12.85
N LEU A 318 -1.87 -9.40 12.43
CA LEU A 318 -0.93 -9.56 11.32
C LEU A 318 0.51 -9.54 11.84
N GLN A 319 1.44 -10.01 11.01
CA GLN A 319 2.87 -9.97 11.27
C GLN A 319 3.61 -9.54 10.01
N PHE A 320 4.83 -9.05 10.17
CA PHE A 320 5.76 -8.84 9.07
C PHE A 320 6.48 -10.14 8.72
N ALA A 321 7.22 -10.12 7.61
CA ALA A 321 7.94 -11.31 7.11
C ALA A 321 9.01 -11.82 8.08
N ASN A 322 9.58 -10.93 8.90
CA ASN A 322 10.54 -11.26 9.97
C ASN A 322 9.89 -11.81 11.25
N GLY A 323 8.57 -11.86 11.31
CA GLY A 323 7.81 -12.32 12.48
C GLY A 323 7.46 -11.23 13.49
N GLU A 324 7.89 -9.97 13.29
CA GLU A 324 7.43 -8.87 14.12
C GLU A 324 5.92 -8.66 13.96
N ALA A 325 5.23 -8.45 15.08
CA ALA A 325 3.78 -8.23 15.05
C ALA A 325 3.45 -6.83 14.54
N VAL A 326 2.37 -6.72 13.76
CA VAL A 326 1.80 -5.40 13.44
C VAL A 326 1.16 -4.85 14.72
N PRO A 327 1.56 -3.66 15.20
CA PRO A 327 1.11 -3.18 16.51
C PRO A 327 -0.40 -2.92 16.57
N ALA A 328 -0.97 -3.12 17.76
CA ALA A 328 -2.39 -2.87 18.04
C ALA A 328 -2.60 -1.50 18.69
N ARG A 329 -3.62 -0.76 18.24
CA ARG A 329 -4.04 0.51 18.84
C ARG A 329 -5.12 0.26 19.90
N PRO A 330 -4.97 0.75 21.15
CA PRO A 330 -5.99 0.59 22.18
C PRO A 330 -7.23 1.45 21.91
N HIS A 331 -8.34 1.12 22.58
CA HIS A 331 -9.56 1.94 22.58
C HIS A 331 -9.36 3.30 23.25
N ASN A 332 -10.19 4.27 22.88
CA ASN A 332 -10.23 5.61 23.48
C ASN A 332 -8.87 6.29 23.53
N TYR A 333 -8.11 6.19 22.44
CA TYR A 333 -6.82 6.87 22.33
C TYR A 333 -7.02 8.34 21.98
N HIS A 334 -6.38 9.25 22.70
CA HIS A 334 -6.48 10.69 22.43
C HIS A 334 -5.42 11.13 21.41
N ILE A 335 -5.82 11.80 20.32
CA ILE A 335 -4.91 12.18 19.23
C ILE A 335 -3.72 13.03 19.71
N ASN A 336 -3.89 13.87 20.72
CA ASN A 336 -2.78 14.71 21.23
C ASN A 336 -1.66 13.91 21.91
N ASN A 337 -1.84 12.61 22.13
CA ASN A 337 -0.78 11.72 22.61
C ASN A 337 0.06 11.12 21.47
N ALA A 338 -0.33 11.32 20.21
CA ALA A 338 0.48 11.01 19.04
C ALA A 338 1.78 11.81 19.03
N ASN A 339 2.67 11.50 18.09
CA ASN A 339 3.89 12.28 17.91
C ASN A 339 3.53 13.76 17.63
N PRO A 340 3.96 14.71 18.49
CA PRO A 340 3.51 16.10 18.41
C PRO A 340 4.01 16.81 17.14
N TYR A 341 5.19 16.43 16.62
CA TYR A 341 5.71 17.00 15.38
C TYR A 341 4.85 16.59 14.17
N LEU A 342 4.49 15.31 14.10
CA LEU A 342 3.63 14.82 13.01
C LEU A 342 2.24 15.45 13.07
N LEU A 343 1.70 15.64 14.28
CA LEU A 343 0.40 16.28 14.50
C LEU A 343 0.43 17.75 14.09
N GLU A 344 1.45 18.51 14.49
CA GLU A 344 1.62 19.92 14.10
C GLU A 344 1.76 20.06 12.57
N GLU A 345 2.51 19.18 11.92
CA GLU A 345 2.59 19.13 10.45
C GLU A 345 1.21 18.90 9.82
N LEU A 346 0.40 17.97 10.36
CA LEU A 346 -0.95 17.71 9.83
C LEU A 346 -1.88 18.91 10.02
N GLU A 347 -1.84 19.58 11.18
CA GLU A 347 -2.61 20.81 11.45
C GLU A 347 -2.17 21.98 10.56
N MET A 348 -0.88 22.04 10.22
CA MET A 348 -0.36 23.01 9.25
C MET A 348 -0.91 22.74 7.84
N LEU A 349 -0.87 21.48 7.39
CA LEU A 349 -1.39 21.09 6.09
C LEU A 349 -2.91 21.35 5.98
N ASP A 350 -3.68 21.02 7.02
CA ASP A 350 -5.13 21.26 7.08
C ASP A 350 -5.44 22.75 6.86
N ARG A 351 -4.72 23.64 7.56
CA ARG A 351 -4.86 25.09 7.41
C ARG A 351 -4.48 25.58 6.01
N ARG A 352 -3.34 25.15 5.47
CA ARG A 352 -2.88 25.56 4.13
C ARG A 352 -3.86 25.16 3.03
N ILE A 353 -4.44 23.96 3.14
CA ILE A 353 -5.46 23.49 2.20
C ILE A 353 -6.75 24.31 2.37
N ALA A 354 -7.19 24.57 3.60
CA ALA A 354 -8.35 25.43 3.86
C ALA A 354 -8.17 26.85 3.30
N ASP A 355 -7.02 27.48 3.55
CA ASP A 355 -6.69 28.81 3.01
C ASP A 355 -6.70 28.84 1.47
N THR A 356 -6.24 27.76 0.83
CA THR A 356 -6.27 27.60 -0.63
C THR A 356 -7.69 27.50 -1.17
N VAL A 357 -8.56 26.76 -0.48
CA VAL A 357 -9.99 26.64 -0.83
C VAL A 357 -10.69 27.98 -0.65
N ASP A 358 -10.53 28.64 0.50
CA ASP A 358 -11.20 29.91 0.82
C ASP A 358 -10.76 31.04 -0.12
N SER A 359 -9.47 31.13 -0.42
CA SER A 359 -8.93 32.14 -1.33
C SER A 359 -9.13 31.83 -2.82
N HIS A 360 -9.53 30.60 -3.16
CA HIS A 360 -9.59 30.06 -4.52
C HIS A 360 -8.24 30.16 -5.27
N GLN A 361 -7.12 30.17 -4.55
CA GLN A 361 -5.77 30.31 -5.11
C GLN A 361 -4.75 29.44 -4.36
N ALA A 362 -3.98 28.66 -5.10
CA ALA A 362 -2.82 27.93 -4.58
C ALA A 362 -1.55 28.77 -4.70
N GLN A 363 -0.57 28.55 -3.82
CA GLN A 363 0.71 29.27 -3.87
C GLN A 363 1.77 28.46 -4.62
N ALA A 364 2.30 29.02 -5.71
CA ALA A 364 3.44 28.46 -6.43
C ALA A 364 4.76 28.62 -5.67
N VAL A 365 5.80 27.90 -6.12
CA VAL A 365 7.13 27.91 -5.50
C VAL A 365 7.76 29.32 -5.47
N ASP A 366 7.50 30.14 -6.49
CA ASP A 366 7.95 31.53 -6.59
C ASP A 366 7.05 32.53 -5.82
N GLY A 367 6.01 32.03 -5.14
CA GLY A 367 5.01 32.84 -4.44
C GLY A 367 3.87 33.35 -5.34
N THR A 368 3.88 33.05 -6.64
CA THR A 368 2.81 33.46 -7.54
C THR A 368 1.51 32.73 -7.21
N PRO A 369 0.36 33.43 -7.12
CA PRO A 369 -0.93 32.78 -6.92
C PRO A 369 -1.39 32.07 -8.19
N VAL A 370 -1.76 30.81 -8.07
CA VAL A 370 -2.34 29.96 -9.12
C VAL A 370 -3.82 29.77 -8.83
N LYS A 371 -4.69 30.32 -9.66
CA LYS A 371 -6.14 30.28 -9.43
C LYS A 371 -6.69 28.87 -9.62
N LEU A 372 -7.59 28.48 -8.72
CA LEU A 372 -8.45 27.32 -8.91
C LEU A 372 -9.56 27.71 -9.91
N THR A 373 -9.65 26.98 -11.01
CA THR A 373 -10.69 27.16 -12.03
C THR A 373 -11.77 26.08 -11.87
N PRO A 374 -13.00 26.31 -12.37
CA PRO A 374 -14.02 25.26 -12.40
C PRO A 374 -13.57 23.99 -13.16
N GLU A 375 -12.69 24.13 -14.15
CA GLU A 375 -12.21 23.02 -14.99
C GLU A 375 -11.11 22.20 -14.30
N ASP A 376 -10.13 22.85 -13.66
CA ASP A 376 -8.93 22.18 -13.13
C ASP A 376 -8.86 22.15 -11.59
N GLY A 377 -9.81 22.78 -10.90
CA GLY A 377 -9.77 22.97 -9.45
C GLY A 377 -9.72 21.67 -8.64
N VAL A 378 -10.51 20.66 -9.04
CA VAL A 378 -10.52 19.33 -8.40
C VAL A 378 -9.18 18.62 -8.60
N ALA A 379 -8.67 18.61 -9.82
CA ALA A 379 -7.37 18.00 -10.12
C ALA A 379 -6.24 18.72 -9.37
N MET A 380 -6.27 20.05 -9.29
CA MET A 380 -5.30 20.83 -8.54
C MET A 380 -5.35 20.49 -7.05
N LEU A 381 -6.53 20.55 -6.41
CA LEU A 381 -6.68 20.21 -4.99
C LEU A 381 -6.25 18.77 -4.70
N GLY A 382 -6.63 17.81 -5.54
CA GLY A 382 -6.18 16.43 -5.41
C GLY A 382 -4.65 16.29 -5.48
N ASN A 383 -3.99 17.03 -6.36
CA ASN A 383 -2.53 17.04 -6.45
C ASN A 383 -1.89 17.67 -5.21
N LEU A 384 -2.47 18.73 -4.64
CA LEU A 384 -1.99 19.34 -3.39
C LEU A 384 -2.15 18.38 -2.19
N ILE A 385 -3.31 17.75 -2.06
CA ILE A 385 -3.65 16.86 -0.95
C ILE A 385 -2.83 15.56 -1.00
N GLN A 386 -2.69 14.96 -2.19
CA GLN A 386 -1.81 13.79 -2.38
C GLN A 386 -0.33 14.20 -2.32
N ASN A 387 -0.03 15.48 -2.57
CA ASN A 387 1.30 16.04 -2.69
C ASN A 387 2.15 15.28 -3.74
N ASN A 388 1.56 15.10 -4.93
CA ASN A 388 2.16 14.33 -6.01
C ASN A 388 3.05 15.18 -6.93
N GLY A 389 3.69 14.56 -7.93
CA GLY A 389 4.57 15.24 -8.88
C GLY A 389 3.95 16.41 -9.69
N ASN A 390 2.63 16.55 -9.72
CA ASN A 390 1.91 17.64 -10.39
C ASN A 390 1.36 18.71 -9.42
N SER A 391 1.67 18.60 -8.13
CA SER A 391 1.34 19.64 -7.15
C SER A 391 2.02 20.97 -7.49
N VAL A 392 1.31 22.06 -7.23
CA VAL A 392 1.78 23.43 -7.51
C VAL A 392 3.01 23.78 -6.67
N ASN A 393 3.09 23.26 -5.44
CA ASN A 393 4.21 23.50 -4.54
C ASN A 393 4.30 22.37 -3.48
N ASN A 394 5.07 21.33 -3.78
CA ASN A 394 5.21 20.18 -2.88
C ASN A 394 5.83 20.55 -1.52
N GLN A 395 6.72 21.55 -1.46
CA GLN A 395 7.34 21.94 -0.20
C GLN A 395 6.36 22.67 0.74
N TYR A 396 5.40 23.39 0.16
CA TYR A 396 4.39 24.12 0.93
C TYR A 396 3.17 23.24 1.26
N TYR A 397 2.75 22.35 0.37
CA TYR A 397 1.56 21.53 0.57
C TYR A 397 1.84 20.09 1.05
N GLY A 398 3.11 19.75 1.30
CA GLY A 398 3.51 18.44 1.82
C GLY A 398 4.27 18.50 3.13
N ALA A 399 4.21 17.39 3.87
CA ALA A 399 5.04 17.14 5.05
C ALA A 399 6.41 16.57 4.65
N TYR A 400 7.36 16.59 5.60
CA TYR A 400 8.71 16.04 5.39
C TYR A 400 9.36 16.52 4.07
N ASN A 401 9.56 17.84 3.96
CA ASN A 401 10.14 18.49 2.77
C ASN A 401 9.41 18.19 1.46
N GLY A 402 8.09 17.96 1.53
CA GLY A 402 7.27 17.68 0.36
C GLY A 402 7.32 16.24 -0.13
N THR A 403 7.65 15.30 0.75
CA THR A 403 7.61 13.85 0.45
C THR A 403 6.21 13.28 0.65
N TYR A 404 5.47 13.74 1.67
CA TYR A 404 4.21 13.13 2.08
C TYR A 404 3.03 14.11 1.97
N GLY A 405 1.91 13.63 1.44
CA GLY A 405 0.66 14.37 1.37
C GLY A 405 -0.15 14.30 2.67
N TYR A 406 -1.34 14.90 2.65
CA TYR A 406 -2.24 14.96 3.79
C TYR A 406 -2.70 13.56 4.25
N LEU A 407 -3.05 12.66 3.31
CA LEU A 407 -3.47 11.29 3.64
C LEU A 407 -2.35 10.55 4.35
N ASP A 408 -1.14 10.62 3.79
CA ASP A 408 0.06 9.97 4.33
C ASP A 408 0.36 10.50 5.73
N GLN A 409 0.32 11.82 5.91
CA GLN A 409 0.56 12.44 7.20
C GLN A 409 -0.50 12.06 8.23
N CYS A 410 -1.78 11.99 7.85
CA CYS A 410 -2.85 11.54 8.73
C CYS A 410 -2.63 10.09 9.20
N ARG A 411 -2.21 9.20 8.29
CA ARG A 411 -1.87 7.80 8.62
C ARG A 411 -0.69 7.72 9.57
N ARG A 412 0.38 8.50 9.33
CA ARG A 412 1.57 8.56 10.19
C ARG A 412 1.26 9.09 11.60
N VAL A 413 0.42 10.13 11.72
CA VAL A 413 -0.06 10.63 13.02
C VAL A 413 -0.76 9.51 13.78
N ILE A 414 -1.71 8.81 13.15
CA ILE A 414 -2.45 7.73 13.81
C ILE A 414 -1.55 6.52 14.11
N SER A 415 -0.59 6.22 13.26
CA SER A 415 0.40 5.15 13.47
C SER A 415 1.35 5.46 14.63
N SER A 416 1.74 6.73 14.81
CA SER A 416 2.56 7.14 15.96
C SER A 416 1.87 6.99 17.33
N THR A 417 0.58 6.64 17.35
CA THR A 417 -0.12 6.34 18.61
C THR A 417 0.28 5.00 19.22
N VAL A 418 0.79 4.07 18.41
CA VAL A 418 1.28 2.75 18.85
C VAL A 418 2.80 2.71 19.01
N ASP A 419 3.52 3.68 18.44
CA ASP A 419 4.93 3.94 18.68
C ASP A 419 5.14 5.43 18.97
N SER A 420 5.18 5.78 20.27
CA SER A 420 5.33 7.16 20.72
C SER A 420 6.70 7.77 20.41
N LYS A 421 7.72 6.94 20.13
CA LYS A 421 9.03 7.43 19.70
C LYS A 421 9.09 7.63 18.19
N TYR A 422 8.17 7.00 17.44
CA TYR A 422 8.18 6.91 15.98
C TYR A 422 9.61 6.69 15.48
N ASP A 423 10.28 5.73 16.11
CA ASP A 423 11.65 5.40 15.77
C ASP A 423 11.59 4.59 14.48
N ASN A 424 12.32 5.04 13.47
CA ASN A 424 12.32 4.50 12.11
C ASN A 424 12.74 3.01 12.02
N HIS A 425 13.08 2.40 13.16
CA HIS A 425 13.42 1.00 13.34
C HIS A 425 12.26 0.10 13.80
N ASN A 426 11.09 0.66 14.14
CA ASN A 426 9.97 -0.11 14.66
C ASN A 426 8.96 -0.52 13.57
N ALA A 427 8.29 -1.64 13.82
CA ALA A 427 7.18 -2.16 13.04
C ALA A 427 6.01 -1.14 12.92
N PRO A 428 5.63 -0.71 11.69
CA PRO A 428 4.55 0.27 11.50
C PRO A 428 3.16 -0.30 11.79
N ALA A 429 2.22 0.56 12.17
CA ALA A 429 0.81 0.19 12.35
C ALA A 429 0.15 -0.21 11.02
N ALA A 430 -0.95 -0.97 11.11
CA ALA A 430 -1.71 -1.40 9.93
C ALA A 430 -2.19 -0.23 9.04
N ILE A 431 -2.61 0.89 9.64
CA ILE A 431 -3.02 2.08 8.91
C ILE A 431 -1.89 2.69 8.07
N GLU A 432 -0.63 2.47 8.46
CA GLU A 432 0.50 3.03 7.76
C GLU A 432 0.94 2.12 6.60
N VAL A 433 0.71 0.82 6.61
CA VAL A 433 1.08 -0.06 5.48
C VAL A 433 -0.06 -0.21 4.47
N ASP A 434 0.22 -0.05 3.18
CA ASP A 434 -0.81 -0.03 2.13
C ASP A 434 -1.57 -1.36 2.04
N GLU A 435 -0.93 -2.48 2.34
CA GLU A 435 -1.54 -3.81 2.30
C GLU A 435 -2.55 -4.07 3.43
N ALA A 436 -2.59 -3.23 4.46
CA ALA A 436 -3.50 -3.39 5.60
C ALA A 436 -4.24 -2.10 6.01
N ALA A 437 -4.05 -0.99 5.29
CA ALA A 437 -4.62 0.30 5.65
C ALA A 437 -6.15 0.25 5.78
N ASN A 438 -6.83 -0.39 4.81
CA ASN A 438 -8.29 -0.53 4.83
C ASN A 438 -8.83 -1.39 5.97
N ARG A 439 -7.97 -2.18 6.63
CA ARG A 439 -8.40 -3.01 7.75
C ARG A 439 -8.68 -2.18 9.01
N ASP A 440 -7.98 -1.06 9.17
CA ASP A 440 -8.11 -0.17 10.31
C ASP A 440 -9.26 0.84 10.09
N PRO A 441 -10.32 0.86 10.92
CA PRO A 441 -11.41 1.83 10.78
C PRO A 441 -10.97 3.30 10.83
N ALA A 442 -9.84 3.61 11.46
CA ALA A 442 -9.31 4.96 11.53
C ALA A 442 -8.77 5.45 10.17
N PHE A 443 -8.41 4.54 9.25
CA PHE A 443 -8.05 4.89 7.87
C PHE A 443 -9.19 5.65 7.19
N TYR A 444 -10.42 5.13 7.28
CA TYR A 444 -11.58 5.77 6.67
C TYR A 444 -11.92 7.13 7.30
N LYS A 445 -11.47 7.41 8.54
CA LYS A 445 -11.60 8.75 9.13
C LYS A 445 -10.69 9.76 8.44
N CYS A 446 -9.46 9.37 8.10
CA CYS A 446 -8.55 10.19 7.28
C CYS A 446 -9.13 10.43 5.89
N VAL A 447 -9.62 9.36 5.23
CA VAL A 447 -10.26 9.46 3.91
C VAL A 447 -11.48 10.37 3.97
N SER A 448 -12.34 10.21 4.98
CA SER A 448 -13.55 11.03 5.14
C SER A 448 -13.28 12.49 5.51
N ARG A 449 -12.08 12.85 5.97
CA ARG A 449 -11.70 14.25 6.20
C ARG A 449 -11.26 14.93 4.90
N ILE A 450 -10.69 14.15 3.97
CA ILE A 450 -10.24 14.60 2.66
C ILE A 450 -11.40 14.77 1.68
N VAL A 451 -12.28 13.76 1.62
CA VAL A 451 -13.49 13.73 0.78
C VAL A 451 -14.55 14.63 1.36
#